data_AF-A0A222T5N5-F1
#
_entry.id   AF-A0A222T5N5-F1
#
_cell.length_a   1.000
_cell.length_b   1.000
_cell.length_c   1.000
_cell.angle_alpha   90.00
_cell.angle_beta   90.00
_cell.angle_gamma   90.00
#
_symmetry.space_group_name_H-M   'P 1'
#
loop_
_entity.id
_entity.type
_entity.pdbx_description
1 polymer ?
#
loop_
_entity_poly.entity_id
_entity_poly.type
_entity_poly.pdbx_seq_one_letter_code
_entity_poly.pdbx_strand_id
1 'polypeptide(L)'
;MTWYPSRDDDLSRREAITHIGALTPRETAAVSFEDRGRAAISASSRYLADSSTSLEDAQAVIKLLQLALSDVIMVAEDRKRRLAQAQDAASHPA
;
A
#
# COMPACT_ATOMS: atom_id res chain seq x y z
N MET A 1 -23.38 -39.53 23.73
CA MET A 1 -22.45 -38.63 24.43
C MET A 1 -21.28 -38.34 23.50
N THR A 2 -21.31 -37.14 22.95
CA THR A 2 -20.21 -36.23 22.61
C THR A 2 -18.77 -36.74 22.33
N TRP A 3 -18.32 -36.39 21.10
CA TRP A 3 -17.08 -35.66 20.76
C TRP A 3 -15.89 -36.42 20.18
N TYR A 4 -15.62 -36.12 18.90
CA TYR A 4 -14.28 -36.05 18.32
C TYR A 4 -13.58 -34.79 18.83
N PRO A 5 -12.27 -34.86 19.12
CA PRO A 5 -11.33 -33.87 18.59
C PRO A 5 -10.10 -34.58 18.01
N SER A 6 -9.70 -34.30 16.77
CA SER A 6 -9.05 -33.08 16.28
C SER A 6 -7.57 -33.36 16.12
N ARG A 7 -7.08 -33.12 14.89
CA ARG A 7 -5.67 -33.14 14.49
C ARG A 7 -4.85 -32.21 15.39
N ASP A 8 -3.97 -32.79 16.19
CA ASP A 8 -2.65 -32.23 16.49
C ASP A 8 -1.81 -32.37 15.19
N ASP A 9 -0.91 -31.48 14.76
CA ASP A 9 -0.22 -30.34 15.37
C ASP A 9 -0.22 -29.20 14.32
N ASP A 10 -0.83 -28.05 14.57
CA ASP A 10 -0.23 -26.89 15.25
C ASP A 10 1.14 -26.47 14.68
N LEU A 11 1.14 -25.99 13.43
CA LEU A 11 2.20 -25.11 12.96
C LEU A 11 2.18 -23.86 13.85
N SER A 12 3.17 -23.79 14.75
CA SER A 12 3.34 -22.68 15.67
C SER A 12 3.16 -21.37 14.91
N ARG A 13 2.27 -20.50 15.39
CA ARG A 13 2.00 -19.17 14.80
C ARG A 13 3.29 -18.39 14.46
N ARG A 14 4.38 -18.66 15.19
CA ARG A 14 5.71 -18.11 14.95
C ARG A 14 6.38 -18.61 13.66
N GLU A 15 6.17 -19.85 13.25
CA GLU A 15 6.73 -20.40 12.00
C GLU A 15 5.97 -19.90 10.77
N ALA A 16 4.65 -19.73 10.85
CA ALA A 16 3.86 -19.10 9.78
C ALA A 16 4.29 -17.64 9.53
N ILE A 17 4.58 -16.88 10.59
CA ILE A 17 5.11 -15.51 10.49
C ILE A 17 6.52 -15.50 9.87
N THR A 18 7.33 -16.52 10.16
CA THR A 18 8.68 -16.65 9.58
C THR A 18 8.63 -17.02 8.10
N HIS A 19 7.65 -17.83 7.67
CA HIS A 19 7.47 -18.21 6.28
C HIS A 19 6.90 -17.09 5.40
N ILE A 20 6.10 -16.17 5.96
CA ILE A 20 5.70 -14.93 5.28
C ILE A 20 6.89 -13.96 5.19
N GLY A 21 7.77 -13.95 6.18
CA GLY A 21 9.04 -13.21 6.13
C GLY A 21 10.08 -13.76 5.14
N ALA A 22 9.89 -14.99 4.66
CA ALA A 22 10.78 -15.67 3.72
C ALA A 22 10.32 -15.58 2.25
N LEU A 23 9.24 -14.84 1.94
CA LEU A 23 8.97 -14.36 0.59
C LEU A 23 9.95 -13.22 0.25
N THR A 24 11.20 -13.64 0.04
CA THR A 24 12.20 -13.06 -0.86
C THR A 24 12.28 -11.52 -0.92
N PRO A 25 13.27 -10.92 -0.24
CA PRO A 25 13.74 -9.54 -0.47
C PRO A 25 14.43 -9.32 -1.84
N ARG A 26 14.17 -10.17 -2.85
CA ARG A 26 14.91 -10.23 -4.12
C ARG A 26 14.08 -9.88 -5.36
N GLU A 27 12.77 -9.66 -5.20
CA GLU A 27 11.88 -9.12 -6.25
C GLU A 27 11.52 -7.64 -6.01
N THR A 28 12.30 -6.93 -5.19
CA THR A 28 12.36 -5.47 -5.12
C THR A 28 13.07 -4.91 -6.35
N ALA A 29 12.64 -5.30 -7.56
CA ALA A 29 12.79 -4.42 -8.72
C ALA A 29 12.19 -3.08 -8.30
N ALA A 30 12.97 -2.00 -8.38
CA ALA A 30 12.61 -0.69 -7.83
C ALA A 30 11.18 -0.31 -8.23
N VAL A 31 10.21 -0.58 -7.35
CA VAL A 31 8.80 -0.42 -7.64
C VAL A 31 8.58 1.08 -7.75
N SER A 32 8.37 1.53 -8.98
CA SER A 32 8.22 2.95 -9.26
C SER A 32 7.08 3.50 -8.39
N PHE A 33 7.08 4.80 -8.15
CA PHE A 33 5.99 5.41 -7.39
C PHE A 33 4.63 5.12 -8.02
N GLU A 34 4.59 5.05 -9.36
CA GLU A 34 3.41 4.68 -10.13
C GLU A 34 2.97 3.22 -9.88
N ASP A 35 3.92 2.28 -9.82
CA ASP A 35 3.62 0.87 -9.55
C ASP A 35 3.13 0.65 -8.12
N ARG A 36 3.66 1.41 -7.16
CA ARG A 36 3.14 1.42 -5.78
C ARG A 36 1.71 1.95 -5.74
N GLY A 37 1.41 3.00 -6.49
CA GLY A 37 0.04 3.52 -6.65
C GLY A 37 -0.91 2.49 -7.26
N ARG A 38 -0.50 1.85 -8.36
CA ARG A 38 -1.27 0.77 -9.01
C ARG A 38 -1.52 -0.41 -8.07
N ALA A 39 -0.51 -0.81 -7.30
CA ALA A 39 -0.62 -1.89 -6.32
C ALA A 39 -1.59 -1.53 -5.19
N ALA A 40 -1.51 -0.31 -4.65
CA ALA A 40 -2.41 0.18 -3.61
C ALA A 40 -3.87 0.19 -4.09
N ILE A 41 -4.13 0.76 -5.28
CA ILE A 41 -5.47 0.76 -5.88
C ILE A 41 -5.97 -0.67 -6.07
N SER A 42 -5.15 -1.56 -6.65
CA SER A 42 -5.54 -2.94 -6.91
C SER A 42 -5.86 -3.71 -5.63
N ALA A 43 -5.06 -3.54 -4.58
CA ALA A 43 -5.28 -4.17 -3.28
C ALA A 43 -6.57 -3.66 -2.63
N SER A 44 -6.78 -2.34 -2.61
CA SER A 44 -8.00 -1.75 -2.06
C SER A 44 -9.24 -2.13 -2.86
N SER A 45 -9.17 -2.19 -4.20
CA SER A 45 -10.30 -2.65 -5.02
C SER A 45 -10.68 -4.10 -4.71
N ARG A 46 -9.70 -4.98 -4.51
CA ARG A 46 -9.97 -6.38 -4.11
C ARG A 46 -10.61 -6.45 -2.73
N TYR A 47 -10.09 -5.69 -1.77
CA TYR A 47 -10.64 -5.63 -0.42
C TYR A 47 -12.08 -5.12 -0.42
N LEU A 48 -12.38 -4.05 -1.16
CA LEU A 48 -13.72 -3.47 -1.26
C LEU A 48 -14.71 -4.35 -2.02
N ALA A 49 -14.24 -5.22 -2.90
CA ALA A 49 -15.08 -6.17 -3.63
C ALA A 49 -15.42 -7.44 -2.82
N ASP A 50 -14.74 -7.66 -1.69
CA ASP A 50 -15.00 -8.80 -0.82
C ASP A 50 -16.32 -8.60 -0.05
N SER A 51 -17.25 -9.56 -0.16
CA SER A 51 -18.54 -9.54 0.54
C SER A 51 -18.44 -9.60 2.07
N SER A 52 -17.28 -10.00 2.61
CA SER A 52 -17.02 -10.00 4.04
C SER A 52 -16.56 -8.64 4.58
N THR A 53 -16.23 -7.69 3.70
CA THR A 53 -15.80 -6.36 4.10
C THR A 53 -16.96 -5.58 4.72
N SER A 54 -16.76 -5.13 5.96
CA SER A 54 -17.76 -4.31 6.66
C SER A 54 -17.87 -2.92 6.03
N LEU A 55 -19.02 -2.26 6.21
CA LEU A 55 -19.21 -0.89 5.74
C LEU A 55 -18.22 0.09 6.40
N GLU A 56 -17.92 -0.13 7.68
CA GLU A 56 -16.98 0.68 8.46
C GLU A 56 -15.56 0.55 7.91
N ASP A 57 -15.12 -0.68 7.63
CA ASP A 57 -13.81 -0.95 7.05
C ASP A 57 -13.71 -0.40 5.61
N ALA A 58 -14.76 -0.57 4.81
CA ALA A 58 -14.83 -0.01 3.47
C ALA A 58 -14.66 1.52 3.50
N GLN A 59 -15.35 2.20 4.42
CA GLN A 59 -15.24 3.64 4.60
C GLN A 59 -13.84 4.05 5.07
N ALA A 60 -13.22 3.30 5.99
CA ALA A 60 -11.87 3.55 6.46
C ALA A 60 -10.85 3.43 5.31
N VAL A 61 -10.93 2.35 4.51
CA VAL A 61 -10.04 2.14 3.35
C VAL A 61 -10.17 3.26 2.33
N ILE A 62 -11.40 3.69 2.01
CA ILE A 62 -11.62 4.80 1.08
C ILE A 62 -10.98 6.10 1.61
N LYS A 63 -11.15 6.42 2.91
CA LYS A 63 -10.55 7.61 3.52
C LYS A 63 -9.01 7.55 3.51
N LEU A 64 -8.43 6.39 3.79
CA LEU A 64 -6.98 6.20 3.76
C LEU A 64 -6.42 6.38 2.34
N LEU A 65 -7.11 5.85 1.33
CA LEU A 65 -6.73 6.07 -0.07
C LEU A 65 -6.82 7.55 -0.47
N GLN A 66 -7.89 8.24 -0.06
CA GLN A 66 -8.06 9.67 -0.34
C GLN A 66 -6.93 10.49 0.31
N LEU A 67 -6.61 10.22 1.57
CA LEU A 67 -5.52 10.88 2.28
C LEU A 67 -4.18 10.65 1.57
N ALA A 68 -3.85 9.40 1.25
CA ALA A 68 -2.62 9.07 0.55
C ALA A 68 -2.54 9.79 -0.81
N LEU A 69 -3.64 9.84 -1.56
CA LEU A 69 -3.70 10.55 -2.85
C LEU A 69 -3.49 12.06 -2.68
N SER A 70 -4.10 12.68 -1.67
CA SER A 70 -3.89 14.10 -1.37
C SER A 70 -2.42 14.40 -1.06
N ASP A 71 -1.75 13.55 -0.27
CA ASP A 71 -0.32 13.69 0.02
C ASP A 71 0.54 13.61 -1.23
N VAL A 72 0.24 12.66 -2.13
CA VAL A 72 0.93 12.53 -3.43
C VAL A 72 0.78 13.81 -4.25
N ILE A 73 -0.44 14.33 -4.37
CA ILE A 73 -0.74 15.53 -5.15
C ILE A 73 0.03 16.72 -4.59
N MET A 74 0.01 16.90 -3.26
CA MET A 74 0.74 17.97 -2.58
C MET A 74 2.24 17.93 -2.87
N VAL A 75 2.87 16.75 -2.79
CA VAL A 75 4.29 16.57 -3.10
C VAL A 75 4.58 16.85 -4.58
N ALA A 76 3.70 16.41 -5.48
CA ALA A 76 3.84 16.65 -6.91
C ALA A 76 3.73 18.15 -7.26
N GLU A 77 2.77 18.86 -6.64
CA GLU A 77 2.61 20.31 -6.80
C GLU A 77 3.80 21.08 -6.26
N ASP A 78 4.31 20.71 -5.08
CA ASP A 78 5.52 21.32 -4.53
C ASP A 78 6.73 21.12 -5.45
N ARG A 79 6.94 19.90 -5.94
CA ARG A 79 8.00 19.61 -6.91
C ARG A 79 7.85 20.43 -8.19
N LYS A 80 6.62 20.57 -8.70
CA LYS A 80 6.32 21.42 -9.87
C LYS A 80 6.68 22.87 -9.62
N ARG A 81 6.32 23.43 -8.45
CA ARG A 81 6.67 24.81 -8.07
C ARG A 81 8.18 25.03 -8.00
N ARG A 82 8.92 24.12 -7.35
CA ARG A 82 10.38 24.22 -7.27
C ARG A 82 11.06 24.14 -8.64
N LEU A 83 10.54 23.27 -9.51
CA LEU A 83 11.08 23.13 -10.86
C LEU A 83 10.86 24.41 -11.69
N ALA A 84 9.69 25.04 -11.58
CA ALA A 84 9.42 26.33 -12.22
C ALA A 84 10.35 27.43 -11.72
N GLN A 85 10.53 27.55 -10.39
CA GLN A 85 11.46 28.52 -9.79
C GLN A 85 12.91 28.32 -10.25
N ALA A 86 13.36 27.08 -10.33
CA ALA A 86 14.71 26.76 -10.83
C ALA A 86 14.87 27.13 -12.32
N GLN A 87 13.83 26.92 -13.14
CA GLN A 87 13.83 27.33 -14.55
C GLN A 87 13.86 28.86 -14.69
N ASP A 88 13.07 29.59 -13.90
CA ASP A 88 13.06 31.05 -13.92
C ASP A 88 14.42 31.62 -13.52
N ALA A 89 15.05 31.07 -12.46
CA ALA A 89 16.38 31.46 -12.00
C ALA A 89 17.48 31.12 -13.03
N ALA A 90 17.36 30.00 -13.74
CA ALA A 90 18.29 29.64 -14.81
C ALA A 90 18.13 30.49 -16.08
N SER A 91 16.92 31.02 -16.31
CA SER A 91 16.59 31.85 -17.49
C SER A 91 16.98 33.32 -17.33
N HIS A 92 17.11 33.80 -16.09
CA HIS A 92 17.58 35.15 -15.76
C HIS A 92 18.78 35.08 -14.79
N PRO A 93 19.96 34.67 -15.26
CA PRO A 93 21.18 34.77 -14.45
C PRO A 93 21.50 36.24 -14.20
N ALA A 94 21.76 36.59 -12.93
CA ALA A 94 22.11 37.94 -12.49
C ALA A 94 23.43 38.44 -13.12
#